data_AF-A0AAU9LLY7-F1
#
_entry.id   AF-A0AAU9LLY7-F1
#
_cell.length_a   1.000
_cell.length_b   1.000
_cell.length_c   1.000
_cell.angle_alpha   90.00
_cell.angle_beta   90.00
_cell.angle_gamma   90.00
#
_symmetry.space_group_name_H-M   'P 1'
#
loop_
_entity.id
_entity.type
_entity.pdbx_description
1 polymer ?
#
loop_
_entity_poly.entity_id
_entity_poly.type
_entity_poly.pdbx_seq_one_letter_code
_entity_poly.pdbx_strand_id
1 'polypeptide(L)'
;MTENYSFPSQKWSENQIRLSEFLFTNSQIRTRNIRDSHQRYVNLRTQEMFDNLVDLYARLFMTQWHHYKKFMKYSFPPPPGVSPHIYAARCYISMWFIDLYVSNREAVINLYSIAFDERYHEELTRVPHEYDSYLTLLNASIRPTHIKNALDNVQYVPIISDSINVNDSNPFGINNFTPEEDLFYGFTRIMKEGKCWCFTQLSGDPNGRPWWLFDWHSDNRVCSWFPPEDNYNLEDLTLAFILGTACTPNLGVRDVDDWQFFAEGIVPQNPNPMNYNRVIDRRFYGSYEVRTMEIQTRLGEEAQEVDREMPRFKLIDWVYHHRVVLEMDNHKRTIAHRRISLAYH
;
A
#
# COMPACT_ATOMS: atom_id res chain seq x y z
N MET A 1 -38.15 -28.61 10.62
CA MET A 1 -37.43 -29.47 9.66
C MET A 1 -36.17 -28.72 9.27
N THR A 2 -35.04 -29.09 9.88
CA THR A 2 -33.72 -28.50 9.63
C THR A 2 -32.80 -29.66 9.31
N GLU A 3 -32.44 -29.80 8.04
CA GLU A 3 -31.50 -30.82 7.59
C GLU A 3 -30.08 -30.41 7.99
N ASN A 4 -29.50 -31.19 8.90
CA ASN A 4 -28.09 -31.14 9.22
C ASN A 4 -27.31 -31.76 8.04
N TYR A 5 -26.71 -30.94 7.19
CA TYR A 5 -25.69 -31.39 6.27
C TYR A 5 -24.38 -31.63 7.04
N SER A 6 -24.23 -32.84 7.61
CA SER A 6 -22.93 -33.34 8.01
C SER A 6 -22.13 -33.65 6.75
N PHE A 7 -21.16 -32.80 6.40
CA PHE A 7 -20.14 -33.20 5.44
C PHE A 7 -19.45 -34.45 5.98
N PRO A 8 -19.40 -35.56 5.24
CA PRO A 8 -18.63 -36.71 5.68
C PRO A 8 -17.16 -36.29 5.66
N SER A 9 -16.53 -36.16 6.84
CA SER A 9 -15.07 -36.18 6.89
C SER A 9 -14.69 -37.58 6.43
N GLN A 10 -14.38 -37.73 5.15
CA GLN A 10 -13.95 -38.99 4.59
C GLN A 10 -12.59 -39.26 5.22
N LYS A 11 -12.57 -40.02 6.32
CA LYS A 11 -11.33 -40.49 6.93
C LYS A 11 -10.68 -41.39 5.89
N TRP A 12 -9.55 -40.94 5.36
CA TRP A 12 -8.76 -41.72 4.44
C TRP A 12 -8.40 -43.03 5.13
N SER A 13 -8.59 -44.14 4.43
CA SER A 13 -8.14 -45.42 4.96
C SER A 13 -6.63 -45.38 5.16
N GLU A 14 -6.13 -46.12 6.14
CA GLU A 14 -4.70 -46.20 6.46
C GLU A 14 -3.86 -46.56 5.22
N ASN A 15 -4.43 -47.36 4.32
CA ASN A 15 -3.82 -47.71 3.04
C ASN A 15 -3.69 -46.53 2.08
N GLN A 16 -4.65 -45.61 2.04
CA GLN A 16 -4.58 -44.39 1.22
C GLN A 16 -3.55 -43.40 1.77
N ILE A 17 -3.44 -43.31 3.12
CA ILE A 17 -2.39 -42.51 3.77
C ILE A 17 -1.01 -43.07 3.41
N ARG A 18 -0.81 -44.38 3.59
CA ARG A 18 0.45 -45.04 3.23
C ARG A 18 0.78 -44.94 1.73
N LEU A 19 -0.24 -44.98 0.86
CA LEU A 19 -0.05 -44.78 -0.58
C LEU A 19 0.41 -43.35 -0.87
N SER A 20 -0.18 -42.35 -0.21
CA SER A 20 0.21 -40.94 -0.35
C SER A 20 1.63 -40.69 0.16
N GLU A 21 1.99 -41.28 1.31
CA GLU A 21 3.34 -41.23 1.87
C GLU A 21 4.35 -41.93 0.98
N PHE A 22 3.99 -43.08 0.40
CA PHE A 22 4.81 -43.80 -0.57
C PHE A 22 5.04 -42.99 -1.85
N LEU A 23 3.99 -42.35 -2.38
CA LEU A 23 4.09 -41.50 -3.58
C LEU A 23 4.90 -40.22 -3.31
N PHE A 24 4.80 -39.66 -2.09
CA PHE A 24 5.60 -38.53 -1.63
C PHE A 24 7.08 -38.90 -1.47
N THR A 25 7.36 -40.05 -0.85
CA THR A 25 8.73 -40.56 -0.61
C THR A 25 9.40 -40.98 -1.92
N ASN A 26 8.65 -41.54 -2.88
CA ASN A 26 9.18 -42.04 -4.16
C ASN A 26 9.15 -41.01 -5.31
N SER A 27 9.11 -39.72 -5.01
CA SER A 27 9.23 -38.63 -6.00
C SER A 27 8.10 -38.47 -7.03
N GLN A 28 7.08 -39.33 -7.04
CA GLN A 28 6.00 -39.25 -8.04
C GLN A 28 4.99 -38.14 -7.72
N ILE A 29 4.82 -37.82 -6.43
CA ILE A 29 4.12 -36.62 -5.97
C ILE A 29 5.15 -35.81 -5.18
N ARG A 30 5.78 -34.84 -5.82
CA ARG A 30 6.53 -33.80 -5.12
C ARG A 30 5.64 -32.58 -5.03
N THR A 31 5.38 -32.07 -3.83
CA THR A 31 5.26 -30.62 -3.72
C THR A 31 6.56 -30.09 -4.28
N ARG A 32 6.50 -29.30 -5.35
CA ARG A 32 7.66 -28.58 -5.84
C ARG A 32 8.19 -27.86 -4.59
N ASN A 33 9.31 -28.33 -4.04
CA ASN A 33 10.00 -27.59 -3.01
C ASN A 33 10.50 -26.36 -3.76
N ILE A 34 9.67 -25.32 -3.79
CA ILE A 34 9.99 -24.00 -4.32
C ILE A 34 11.02 -23.45 -3.33
N ARG A 35 12.25 -23.93 -3.47
CA ARG A 35 13.46 -23.38 -2.87
C ARG A 35 14.02 -22.22 -3.68
N ASP A 36 13.22 -21.70 -4.60
CA ASP A 36 13.45 -20.39 -5.17
C ASP A 36 12.68 -19.45 -4.25
N SER A 37 13.39 -18.71 -3.38
CA SER A 37 12.79 -17.59 -2.69
C SER A 37 12.30 -16.61 -3.75
N HIS A 38 11.04 -16.69 -4.16
CA HIS A 38 10.50 -15.74 -5.12
C HIS A 38 10.18 -14.48 -4.31
N GLN A 39 11.00 -13.45 -4.43
CA GLN A 39 10.61 -12.12 -3.98
C GLN A 39 9.59 -11.55 -4.98
N ARG A 40 8.56 -10.91 -4.46
CA ARG A 40 7.66 -10.07 -5.25
C ARG A 40 7.98 -8.62 -4.95
N TYR A 41 8.51 -7.92 -5.94
CA TYR A 41 8.72 -6.48 -5.87
C TYR A 41 7.40 -5.78 -6.10
N VAL A 42 7.03 -4.90 -5.18
CA VAL A 42 5.78 -4.14 -5.25
C VAL A 42 6.09 -2.65 -5.22
N ASN A 43 5.81 -1.98 -6.33
CA ASN A 43 5.97 -0.53 -6.43
C ASN A 43 4.93 0.16 -5.54
N LEU A 44 5.44 0.99 -4.65
CA LEU A 44 4.62 1.83 -3.79
C LEU A 44 4.02 2.98 -4.61
N ARG A 45 2.80 3.36 -4.27
CA ARG A 45 2.11 4.58 -4.73
C ARG A 45 2.65 5.80 -3.99
N THR A 46 3.94 6.07 -4.19
CA THR A 46 4.70 7.05 -3.41
C THR A 46 4.17 8.46 -3.55
N GLN A 47 3.69 8.84 -4.73
CA GLN A 47 3.06 10.15 -4.95
C GLN A 47 1.78 10.29 -4.12
N GLU A 48 0.88 9.31 -4.17
CA GLU A 48 -0.38 9.35 -3.44
C GLU A 48 -0.17 9.29 -1.93
N MET A 49 0.78 8.47 -1.47
CA MET A 49 1.20 8.43 -0.07
C MET A 49 1.77 9.79 0.37
N PHE A 50 2.66 10.39 -0.43
CA PHE A 50 3.27 11.68 -0.15
C PHE A 50 2.22 12.79 -0.05
N ASP A 51 1.36 12.94 -1.05
CA ASP A 51 0.35 14.01 -1.10
C ASP A 51 -0.60 13.93 0.10
N ASN A 52 -1.06 12.72 0.44
CA ASN A 52 -1.96 12.54 1.56
C ASN A 52 -1.28 12.71 2.92
N LEU A 53 -0.02 12.24 3.09
CA LEU A 53 0.75 12.52 4.31
C LEU A 53 1.03 14.01 4.46
N VAL A 54 1.35 14.71 3.37
CA VAL A 54 1.56 16.17 3.38
C VAL A 54 0.28 16.91 3.78
N ASP A 55 -0.90 16.55 3.24
CA ASP A 55 -2.17 17.15 3.69
C ASP A 55 -2.42 16.91 5.18
N LEU A 56 -2.21 15.68 5.65
CA LEU A 56 -2.39 15.30 7.04
C LEU A 56 -1.47 16.10 7.99
N TYR A 57 -0.19 16.20 7.65
CA TYR A 57 0.81 16.90 8.45
C TYR A 57 0.68 18.42 8.34
N ALA A 58 0.30 18.96 7.18
CA ALA A 58 0.06 20.39 7.01
C ALA A 58 -1.04 20.88 7.97
N ARG A 59 -2.08 20.06 8.20
CA ARG A 59 -3.12 20.36 9.20
C ARG A 59 -2.58 20.35 10.64
N LEU A 60 -1.62 19.48 10.97
CA LEU A 60 -0.96 19.48 12.28
C LEU A 60 -0.10 20.73 12.46
N PHE A 61 0.77 21.03 11.48
CA PHE A 61 1.58 22.25 11.48
C PHE A 61 0.73 23.51 11.58
N MET A 62 -0.42 23.54 10.90
CA MET A 62 -1.38 24.64 10.99
C MET A 62 -1.93 24.82 12.39
N THR A 63 -2.33 23.74 13.08
CA THR A 63 -2.84 23.86 14.46
C THR A 63 -1.82 24.37 15.46
N GLN A 64 -0.53 24.11 15.21
CA GLN A 64 0.56 24.47 16.10
C GLN A 64 1.43 25.61 15.53
N TRP A 65 0.92 26.34 14.54
CA TRP A 65 1.72 27.28 13.74
C TRP A 65 2.43 28.36 14.55
N HIS A 66 1.82 28.78 15.65
CA HIS A 66 2.38 29.79 16.55
C HIS A 66 3.77 29.40 17.10
N HIS A 67 4.07 28.11 17.23
CA HIS A 67 5.40 27.62 17.62
C HIS A 67 6.44 27.77 16.50
N TYR A 68 6.03 27.63 15.24
CA TYR A 68 6.94 27.60 14.08
C TYR A 68 7.07 28.94 13.37
N LYS A 69 6.11 29.85 13.55
CA LYS A 69 5.99 31.11 12.78
C LYS A 69 7.26 31.95 12.78
N LYS A 70 7.93 32.12 13.93
CA LYS A 70 9.15 32.91 14.03
C LYS A 70 10.30 32.23 13.30
N PHE A 71 10.48 30.93 13.51
CA PHE A 71 11.51 30.13 12.86
C PHE A 71 11.37 30.17 11.33
N MET A 72 10.17 29.92 10.82
CA MET A 72 9.89 29.91 9.38
C MET A 72 10.05 31.27 8.72
N LYS A 73 9.60 32.36 9.38
CA LYS A 73 9.63 33.70 8.78
C LYS A 73 11.06 34.21 8.52
N TYR A 74 12.02 33.85 9.37
CA TYR A 74 13.37 34.43 9.32
C TYR A 74 14.42 33.49 8.74
N SER A 75 14.27 32.18 8.92
CA SER A 75 15.30 31.20 8.55
C SER A 75 14.95 30.41 7.29
N PHE A 76 13.67 30.12 7.04
CA PHE A 76 13.24 29.24 5.95
C PHE A 76 11.92 29.72 5.32
N PRO A 77 11.93 30.83 4.57
CA PRO A 77 10.72 31.34 3.92
C PRO A 77 10.22 30.34 2.87
N PRO A 78 8.91 30.07 2.79
CA PRO A 78 8.37 29.16 1.78
C PRO A 78 8.50 29.75 0.37
N PRO A 79 8.57 28.89 -0.66
CA PRO A 79 8.53 29.33 -2.05
C PRO A 79 7.25 30.13 -2.38
N PRO A 80 7.30 31.04 -3.37
CA PRO A 80 6.14 31.80 -3.80
C PRO A 80 4.95 30.90 -4.14
N GLY A 81 3.76 31.24 -3.63
CA GLY A 81 2.53 30.48 -3.88
C GLY A 81 2.33 29.23 -3.01
N VAL A 82 3.31 28.85 -2.19
CA VAL A 82 3.18 27.71 -1.26
C VAL A 82 2.89 28.22 0.15
N SER A 83 1.85 27.67 0.78
CA SER A 83 1.55 28.04 2.17
C SER A 83 2.66 27.53 3.11
N PRO A 84 3.01 28.27 4.18
CA PRO A 84 4.10 27.87 5.08
C PRO A 84 3.90 26.48 5.73
N HIS A 85 2.66 26.12 6.06
CA HIS A 85 2.34 24.83 6.68
C HIS A 85 2.49 23.65 5.71
N ILE A 86 2.13 23.87 4.44
CA ILE A 86 2.32 22.87 3.38
C ILE A 86 3.80 22.70 3.11
N TYR A 87 4.56 23.80 3.05
CA TYR A 87 6.01 23.73 2.88
C TYR A 87 6.68 22.96 4.03
N ALA A 88 6.32 23.26 5.27
CA ALA A 88 6.80 22.53 6.44
C ALA A 88 6.50 21.02 6.37
N ALA A 89 5.27 20.66 5.98
CA ALA A 89 4.86 19.27 5.83
C ALA A 89 5.61 18.56 4.69
N ARG A 90 5.81 19.21 3.54
CA ARG A 90 6.60 18.66 2.42
C ARG A 90 8.02 18.35 2.86
N CYS A 91 8.70 19.28 3.54
CA CYS A 91 10.04 19.03 4.06
C CYS A 91 10.07 17.86 5.06
N TYR A 92 9.14 17.84 6.02
CA TYR A 92 9.09 16.78 7.03
C TYR A 92 8.87 15.38 6.41
N ILE A 93 7.91 15.26 5.48
CA ILE A 93 7.58 13.99 4.82
C ILE A 93 8.63 13.60 3.77
N SER A 94 9.28 14.54 3.10
CA SER A 94 10.40 14.26 2.20
C SER A 94 11.56 13.59 2.93
N MET A 95 11.94 14.09 4.10
CA MET A 95 12.97 13.44 4.93
C MET A 95 12.55 12.01 5.32
N TRP A 96 11.28 11.83 5.71
CA TRP A 96 10.77 10.50 6.06
C TRP A 96 10.84 9.49 4.91
N PHE A 97 10.57 9.91 3.67
CA PHE A 97 10.71 9.04 2.50
C PHE A 97 12.16 8.63 2.22
N ILE A 98 13.13 9.52 2.44
CA ILE A 98 14.55 9.19 2.35
C ILE A 98 14.88 8.08 3.35
N ASP A 99 14.47 8.23 4.61
CA ASP A 99 14.78 7.21 5.62
C ASP A 99 13.95 5.94 5.47
N LEU A 100 12.76 6.01 4.88
CA LEU A 100 12.00 4.81 4.47
C LEU A 100 12.79 4.00 3.44
N TYR A 101 13.39 4.67 2.45
CA TYR A 101 14.27 4.01 1.49
C TYR A 101 15.46 3.34 2.18
N VAL A 102 16.14 4.07 3.07
CA VAL A 102 17.30 3.52 3.80
C VAL A 102 16.89 2.35 4.69
N SER A 103 15.78 2.45 5.42
CA SER A 103 15.24 1.35 6.23
C SER A 103 14.91 0.12 5.39
N ASN A 104 14.32 0.29 4.20
CA ASN A 104 14.01 -0.82 3.31
C ASN A 104 15.26 -1.45 2.70
N ARG A 105 16.25 -0.63 2.33
CA ARG A 105 17.55 -1.11 1.87
C ARG A 105 18.25 -1.95 2.95
N GLU A 106 18.29 -1.46 4.18
CA GLU A 106 18.85 -2.17 5.35
C GLU A 106 18.07 -3.45 5.68
N ALA A 107 16.75 -3.45 5.55
CA ALA A 107 15.95 -4.65 5.75
C ALA A 107 16.23 -5.71 4.67
N VAL A 108 16.34 -5.29 3.40
CA VAL A 108 16.58 -6.19 2.27
C VAL A 108 17.99 -6.80 2.32
N ILE A 109 19.03 -6.03 2.63
CA ILE A 109 20.39 -6.58 2.77
C ILE A 109 20.46 -7.63 3.88
N ASN A 110 19.71 -7.44 4.98
CA ASN A 110 19.66 -8.39 6.09
C ASN A 110 18.90 -9.68 5.77
N LEU A 111 17.96 -9.64 4.83
CA LEU A 111 17.11 -10.78 4.49
C LEU A 111 17.56 -11.53 3.22
N TYR A 112 17.97 -10.82 2.17
CA TYR A 112 18.20 -11.37 0.84
C TYR A 112 19.30 -10.62 0.07
N SER A 113 20.48 -11.22 -0.07
CA SER A 113 21.59 -10.63 -0.84
C SER A 113 21.25 -10.41 -2.32
N ILE A 114 20.55 -11.35 -2.96
CA ILE A 114 20.18 -11.25 -4.39
C ILE A 114 19.22 -10.08 -4.62
N ALA A 115 18.20 -9.92 -3.77
CA ALA A 115 17.24 -8.83 -3.94
C ALA A 115 17.87 -7.46 -3.67
N PHE A 116 18.88 -7.39 -2.81
CA PHE A 116 19.69 -6.20 -2.61
C PHE A 116 20.47 -5.87 -3.89
N ASP A 117 21.19 -6.86 -4.43
CA ASP A 117 22.00 -6.71 -5.64
C ASP A 117 21.16 -6.37 -6.88
N GLU A 118 19.88 -6.71 -6.94
CA GLU A 118 19.01 -6.39 -8.07
C GLU A 118 18.36 -4.99 -8.00
N ARG A 119 18.17 -4.44 -6.80
CA ARG A 119 17.27 -3.28 -6.59
C ARG A 119 17.87 -2.12 -5.80
N TYR A 120 18.95 -2.32 -5.06
CA TYR A 120 19.48 -1.33 -4.11
C TYR A 120 20.94 -0.95 -4.40
N HIS A 121 21.23 -0.62 -5.66
CA HIS A 121 22.57 -0.25 -6.13
C HIS A 121 23.07 1.08 -5.59
N GLU A 122 22.20 2.09 -5.48
CA GLU A 122 22.60 3.42 -5.00
C GLU A 122 22.24 3.61 -3.53
N GLU A 123 23.03 4.42 -2.84
CA GLU A 123 22.96 4.62 -1.40
C GLU A 123 22.56 6.06 -1.08
N LEU A 124 21.51 6.19 -0.28
CA LEU A 124 21.16 7.43 0.41
C LEU A 124 21.59 7.30 1.86
N THR A 125 21.97 8.42 2.47
CA THR A 125 22.33 8.45 3.88
C THR A 125 21.09 8.72 4.72
N ARG A 126 20.89 7.91 5.76
CA ARG A 126 19.88 8.20 6.78
C ARG A 126 20.29 9.46 7.52
N VAL A 127 19.38 10.41 7.62
CA VAL A 127 19.66 11.69 8.28
C VAL A 127 19.13 11.65 9.72
N PRO A 128 17.81 11.55 9.95
CA PRO A 128 17.28 11.31 11.29
C PRO A 128 17.03 9.83 11.60
N HIS A 129 17.09 9.49 12.89
CA HIS A 129 16.82 8.14 13.41
C HIS A 129 15.50 8.03 14.17
N GLU A 130 14.71 9.11 14.20
CA GLU A 130 13.49 9.21 14.98
C GLU A 130 12.48 10.11 14.29
N TYR A 131 11.22 9.74 14.43
CA TYR A 131 10.07 10.47 13.91
C TYR A 131 8.98 10.48 14.98
N ASP A 132 7.89 11.20 14.71
CA ASP A 132 6.71 11.05 15.54
C ASP A 132 6.17 9.61 15.48
N SER A 133 5.47 9.18 16.53
CA SER A 133 5.03 7.79 16.70
C SER A 133 4.28 7.23 15.49
N TYR A 134 3.50 8.04 14.78
CA TYR A 134 2.79 7.57 13.60
C TYR A 134 3.74 7.21 12.45
N LEU A 135 4.66 8.11 12.08
CA LEU A 135 5.64 7.84 11.02
C LEU A 135 6.65 6.74 11.39
N THR A 136 6.96 6.58 12.68
CA THR A 136 7.79 5.46 13.14
C THR A 136 7.07 4.13 12.93
N LEU A 137 5.79 4.01 13.32
CA LEU A 137 4.99 2.79 13.09
C LEU A 137 4.78 2.51 11.59
N LEU A 138 4.57 3.57 10.80
CA LEU A 138 4.44 3.48 9.35
C LEU A 138 5.73 2.95 8.70
N ASN A 139 6.90 3.49 9.08
CA ASN A 139 8.21 3.05 8.60
C ASN A 139 8.54 1.61 9.02
N ALA A 140 8.19 1.23 10.25
CA ALA A 140 8.37 -0.15 10.72
C ALA A 140 7.49 -1.16 9.97
N SER A 141 6.30 -0.74 9.54
CA SER A 141 5.35 -1.61 8.85
C SER A 141 5.65 -1.80 7.37
N ILE A 142 6.06 -0.73 6.66
CA ILE A 142 6.34 -0.77 5.23
C ILE A 142 7.77 -1.26 5.03
N ARG A 143 7.93 -2.58 5.11
CA ARG A 143 9.19 -3.33 4.98
C ARG A 143 8.94 -4.65 4.26
N PRO A 144 9.99 -5.40 3.86
CA PRO A 144 9.80 -6.75 3.35
C PRO A 144 8.86 -7.57 4.22
N THR A 145 7.79 -8.10 3.64
CA THR A 145 6.71 -8.72 4.39
C THR A 145 6.35 -10.09 3.84
N HIS A 146 6.25 -11.08 4.73
CA HIS A 146 5.70 -12.40 4.41
C HIS A 146 4.21 -12.42 4.71
N ILE A 147 3.41 -13.03 3.82
CA ILE A 147 1.99 -13.25 4.07
C ILE A 147 1.78 -14.73 4.39
N LYS A 148 1.25 -14.99 5.59
CA LYS A 148 0.89 -16.33 6.04
C LYS A 148 -0.37 -16.79 5.34
N ASN A 149 -0.38 -18.07 4.95
CA ASN A 149 -1.51 -18.73 4.29
C ASN A 149 -1.91 -18.07 2.96
N ALA A 150 -0.99 -17.35 2.29
CA ALA A 150 -1.16 -16.93 0.91
C ALA A 150 -1.02 -18.12 -0.06
N LEU A 151 -1.57 -17.97 -1.26
CA LEU A 151 -1.40 -18.95 -2.36
C LEU A 151 0.07 -19.16 -2.72
N ASP A 152 0.87 -18.09 -2.61
CA ASP A 152 2.29 -18.09 -2.91
C ASP A 152 3.10 -17.85 -1.63
N ASN A 153 4.05 -18.73 -1.34
CA ASN A 153 4.97 -18.58 -0.22
C ASN A 153 6.12 -17.63 -0.59
N VAL A 154 5.82 -16.33 -0.67
CA VAL A 154 6.72 -15.30 -1.21
C VAL A 154 6.87 -14.12 -0.25
N GLN A 155 8.03 -13.47 -0.31
CA GLN A 155 8.25 -12.20 0.39
C GLN A 155 7.87 -11.04 -0.52
N TYR A 156 7.03 -10.14 -0.04
CA TYR A 156 6.69 -8.89 -0.71
C TYR A 156 7.69 -7.80 -0.31
N VAL A 157 8.43 -7.27 -1.26
CA VAL A 157 9.47 -6.25 -1.06
C VAL A 157 8.94 -4.91 -1.57
N PRO A 158 8.79 -3.89 -0.71
CA PRO A 158 8.35 -2.56 -1.13
C PRO A 158 9.44 -1.87 -1.95
N ILE A 159 9.04 -1.24 -3.07
CA ILE A 159 9.90 -0.45 -3.95
C ILE A 159 9.37 0.98 -3.99
N ILE A 160 10.20 1.95 -3.59
CA ILE A 160 9.85 3.38 -3.58
C ILE A 160 9.96 3.98 -4.98
N SER A 161 11.01 3.61 -5.71
CA SER A 161 11.22 4.01 -7.10
C SER A 161 11.97 2.90 -7.82
N ASP A 162 11.64 2.64 -9.08
CA ASP A 162 12.34 1.66 -9.92
C ASP A 162 13.79 2.08 -10.24
N SER A 163 14.03 3.39 -10.21
CA SER A 163 15.35 4.00 -10.41
C SER A 163 15.47 5.20 -9.48
N ILE A 164 16.52 5.25 -8.69
CA ILE A 164 16.84 6.43 -7.88
C ILE A 164 17.94 7.24 -8.56
N ASN A 165 17.95 8.55 -8.32
CA ASN A 165 19.05 9.42 -8.71
C ASN A 165 19.59 10.11 -7.46
N VAL A 166 20.59 9.51 -6.82
CA VAL A 166 21.18 10.04 -5.57
C VAL A 166 21.78 11.44 -5.70
N ASN A 167 22.05 11.91 -6.92
CA ASN A 167 22.60 13.25 -7.16
C ASN A 167 21.52 14.33 -7.30
N ASP A 168 20.24 13.94 -7.35
CA ASP A 168 19.12 14.87 -7.39
C ASP A 168 18.60 15.16 -5.97
N SER A 169 18.21 16.41 -5.73
CA SER A 169 17.41 16.80 -4.56
C SER A 169 16.11 16.02 -4.42
N ASN A 170 15.60 15.45 -5.51
CA ASN A 170 14.43 14.58 -5.55
C ASN A 170 14.81 13.20 -6.12
N PRO A 171 15.46 12.34 -5.31
CA PRO A 171 15.98 11.06 -5.80
C PRO A 171 14.87 10.09 -6.24
N PHE A 172 13.62 10.33 -5.84
CA PHE A 172 12.47 9.45 -6.12
C PHE A 172 11.55 9.97 -7.22
N GLY A 173 11.79 11.18 -7.76
CA GLY A 173 10.91 11.80 -8.76
C GLY A 173 9.51 12.15 -8.24
N ILE A 174 9.32 12.34 -6.92
CA ILE A 174 8.04 12.70 -6.32
C ILE A 174 7.75 14.18 -6.54
N ASN A 175 6.54 14.54 -6.98
CA ASN A 175 6.18 15.94 -7.19
C ASN A 175 6.14 16.71 -5.87
N ASN A 176 6.72 17.92 -5.86
CA ASN A 176 6.84 18.77 -4.68
C ASN A 176 7.70 18.19 -3.54
N PHE A 177 8.58 17.25 -3.85
CA PHE A 177 9.56 16.73 -2.91
C PHE A 177 10.60 17.82 -2.57
N THR A 178 10.71 18.19 -1.30
CA THR A 178 11.55 19.30 -0.84
C THR A 178 12.33 18.91 0.41
N PRO A 179 13.30 17.98 0.33
CA PRO A 179 14.10 17.60 1.49
C PRO A 179 15.00 18.79 1.87
N GLU A 180 14.87 19.24 3.11
CA GLU A 180 15.67 20.33 3.67
C GLU A 180 16.04 19.95 5.10
N GLU A 181 17.28 19.50 5.28
CA GLU A 181 17.76 18.88 6.51
C GLU A 181 17.78 19.86 7.69
N ASP A 182 18.28 21.08 7.48
CA ASP A 182 18.34 22.10 8.53
C ASP A 182 16.94 22.51 9.02
N LEU A 183 15.99 22.58 8.07
CA LEU A 183 14.59 22.87 8.36
C LEU A 183 13.95 21.73 9.16
N PHE A 184 14.20 20.48 8.77
CA PHE A 184 13.75 19.31 9.51
C PHE A 184 14.26 19.29 10.96
N TYR A 185 15.57 19.49 11.17
CA TYR A 185 16.13 19.54 12.53
C TYR A 185 15.58 20.69 13.36
N GLY A 186 15.36 21.85 12.73
CA GLY A 186 14.70 22.98 13.38
C GLY A 186 13.29 22.64 13.85
N PHE A 187 12.49 21.96 13.02
CA PHE A 187 11.14 21.52 13.41
C PHE A 187 11.15 20.49 14.52
N THR A 188 11.96 19.44 14.39
CA THR A 188 12.02 18.36 15.39
C THR A 188 12.46 18.91 16.75
N ARG A 189 13.42 19.85 16.79
CA ARG A 189 13.80 20.53 18.03
C ARG A 189 12.62 21.26 18.68
N ILE A 190 11.89 22.07 17.91
CA ILE A 190 10.72 22.81 18.40
C ILE A 190 9.63 21.84 18.90
N MET A 191 9.36 20.77 18.15
CA MET A 191 8.34 19.78 18.50
C MET A 191 8.65 19.05 19.81
N LYS A 192 9.91 18.67 20.02
CA LYS A 192 10.38 17.99 21.23
C LYS A 192 10.40 18.91 22.44
N GLU A 193 10.92 20.14 22.29
CA GLU A 193 10.94 21.14 23.37
C GLU A 193 9.52 21.50 23.83
N GLY A 194 8.59 21.63 22.88
CA GLY A 194 7.18 21.87 23.17
C GLY A 194 6.45 20.69 23.81
N LYS A 195 7.08 19.49 23.87
CA LYS A 195 6.44 18.21 24.27
C LYS A 195 5.10 17.96 23.58
N CYS A 196 4.93 18.54 22.40
CA CYS A 196 3.67 18.50 21.65
C CYS A 196 3.57 17.22 20.83
N TRP A 197 4.68 16.54 20.54
CA TRP A 197 4.75 15.36 19.68
C TRP A 197 5.52 14.25 20.39
N CYS A 198 5.05 13.01 20.27
CA CYS A 198 5.77 11.86 20.79
C CYS A 198 6.76 11.35 19.74
N PHE A 199 8.06 11.46 20.01
CA PHE A 199 9.11 10.95 19.11
C PHE A 199 9.59 9.57 19.57
N THR A 200 9.77 8.68 18.60
CA THR A 200 10.25 7.31 18.84
C THR A 200 11.29 6.92 17.79
N GLN A 201 12.29 6.14 18.20
CA GLN A 201 13.32 5.66 17.29
C GLN A 201 12.76 4.73 16.23
N LEU A 202 13.32 4.81 15.02
CA LEU A 202 13.01 3.87 13.94
C LEU A 202 13.41 2.45 14.34
N SER A 203 12.53 1.49 14.04
CA SER A 203 12.80 0.06 14.31
C SER A 203 13.96 -0.45 13.45
N GLY A 204 14.77 -1.35 13.99
CA GLY A 204 15.78 -2.11 13.24
C GLY A 204 15.27 -3.45 12.69
N ASP A 205 14.01 -3.83 12.96
CA ASP A 205 13.45 -5.13 12.54
C ASP A 205 13.34 -5.22 11.02
N PRO A 206 13.98 -6.19 10.35
CA PRO A 206 13.89 -6.28 8.90
C PRO A 206 12.49 -6.64 8.38
N ASN A 207 11.58 -7.16 9.21
CA ASN A 207 10.26 -7.60 8.76
C ASN A 207 9.19 -6.52 8.92
N GLY A 208 8.37 -6.38 7.89
CA GLY A 208 7.20 -5.50 7.87
C GLY A 208 5.90 -6.20 8.27
N ARG A 209 4.80 -5.47 8.12
CA ARG A 209 3.44 -5.93 8.42
C ARG A 209 2.55 -5.85 7.17
N PRO A 210 1.73 -6.87 6.86
CA PRO A 210 0.99 -6.97 5.58
C PRO A 210 0.05 -5.84 5.18
N TRP A 211 -0.33 -4.94 6.08
CA TRP A 211 -1.41 -3.98 5.82
C TRP A 211 -1.14 -3.01 4.67
N TRP A 212 0.12 -2.70 4.37
CA TRP A 212 0.48 -1.87 3.22
C TRP A 212 0.17 -2.57 1.88
N LEU A 213 -0.20 -3.85 1.89
CA LEU A 213 -0.64 -4.63 0.73
C LEU A 213 -2.17 -4.71 0.61
N PHE A 214 -2.93 -3.97 1.42
CA PHE A 214 -4.38 -3.89 1.27
C PHE A 214 -4.75 -3.25 -0.07
N ASP A 215 -5.78 -3.80 -0.70
CA ASP A 215 -6.34 -3.30 -1.96
C ASP A 215 -7.39 -2.24 -1.69
N TRP A 216 -7.28 -1.10 -2.36
CA TRP A 216 -8.22 0.02 -2.24
C TRP A 216 -8.99 0.21 -3.53
N HIS A 217 -10.31 0.19 -3.44
CA HIS A 217 -11.19 0.38 -4.58
C HIS A 217 -11.83 1.77 -4.58
N SER A 218 -12.22 2.22 -5.78
CA SER A 218 -12.81 3.54 -6.02
C SER A 218 -14.13 3.80 -5.29
N ASP A 219 -14.79 2.74 -4.81
CA ASP A 219 -16.01 2.79 -4.02
C ASP A 219 -15.75 2.81 -2.49
N ASN A 220 -14.55 3.26 -2.08
CA ASN A 220 -14.09 3.33 -0.69
C ASN A 220 -14.06 1.97 0.03
N ARG A 221 -14.02 0.86 -0.71
CA ARG A 221 -13.82 -0.47 -0.14
C ARG A 221 -12.33 -0.75 -0.04
N VAL A 222 -11.88 -1.00 1.18
CA VAL A 222 -10.52 -1.47 1.45
C VAL A 222 -10.59 -2.94 1.82
N CYS A 223 -9.81 -3.76 1.14
CA CYS A 223 -9.92 -5.22 1.21
C CYS A 223 -8.55 -5.86 1.43
N SER A 224 -8.57 -7.02 2.09
CA SER A 224 -7.43 -7.90 2.23
C SER A 224 -7.62 -9.13 1.35
N TRP A 225 -6.67 -9.40 0.47
CA TRP A 225 -6.61 -10.62 -0.33
C TRP A 225 -5.89 -11.76 0.40
N PHE A 226 -5.56 -11.56 1.68
CA PHE A 226 -5.02 -12.55 2.60
C PHE A 226 -5.86 -12.63 3.89
N PRO A 227 -5.84 -13.77 4.60
CA PRO A 227 -6.64 -13.96 5.81
C PRO A 227 -6.16 -13.04 6.95
N PRO A 228 -7.04 -12.60 7.87
CA PRO A 228 -6.64 -11.78 9.03
C PRO A 228 -5.73 -12.53 10.00
N GLU A 229 -5.96 -13.82 10.20
CA GLU A 229 -5.25 -14.63 11.19
C GLU A 229 -3.74 -14.58 10.93
N ASP A 230 -3.00 -14.16 11.97
CA ASP A 230 -1.54 -14.03 11.96
C ASP A 230 -0.92 -13.06 10.95
N ASN A 231 -1.74 -12.32 10.19
CA ASN A 231 -1.29 -11.35 9.19
C ASN A 231 -1.53 -9.90 9.61
N TYR A 232 -2.66 -9.55 10.22
CA TYR A 232 -2.90 -8.18 10.67
C TYR A 232 -3.83 -8.09 11.88
N ASN A 233 -3.74 -6.98 12.60
CA ASN A 233 -4.55 -6.69 13.78
C ASN A 233 -5.12 -5.26 13.75
N LEU A 234 -5.74 -4.82 14.84
CA LEU A 234 -6.40 -3.52 14.91
C LEU A 234 -5.44 -2.32 14.73
N GLU A 235 -4.18 -2.46 15.14
CA GLU A 235 -3.16 -1.42 14.94
C GLU A 235 -2.89 -1.21 13.46
N ASP A 236 -2.75 -2.29 12.71
CA ASP A 236 -2.58 -2.26 11.25
C ASP A 236 -3.75 -1.58 10.54
N LEU A 237 -4.98 -1.92 10.96
CA LEU A 237 -6.19 -1.28 10.45
C LEU A 237 -6.20 0.21 10.75
N THR A 238 -5.71 0.60 11.93
CA THR A 238 -5.62 2.01 12.34
C THR A 238 -4.60 2.76 11.51
N LEU A 239 -3.43 2.16 11.24
CA LEU A 239 -2.40 2.75 10.37
C LEU A 239 -2.92 2.95 8.95
N ALA A 240 -3.54 1.92 8.38
CA ALA A 240 -4.17 1.98 7.05
C ALA A 240 -5.27 3.03 6.99
N PHE A 241 -6.12 3.11 8.03
CA PHE A 241 -7.19 4.10 8.12
C PHE A 241 -6.64 5.53 8.18
N ILE A 242 -5.63 5.80 9.02
CA ILE A 242 -5.01 7.13 9.11
C ILE A 242 -4.35 7.49 7.80
N LEU A 243 -3.57 6.57 7.21
CA LEU A 243 -2.93 6.80 5.91
C LEU A 243 -4.00 7.04 4.85
N GLY A 244 -5.11 6.31 4.85
CA GLY A 244 -6.27 6.65 4.04
C GLY A 244 -6.05 6.73 2.53
N THR A 245 -4.99 6.08 2.06
CA THR A 245 -4.69 5.90 0.64
C THR A 245 -4.00 4.54 0.46
N ALA A 246 -4.08 4.01 -0.76
CA ALA A 246 -3.43 2.76 -1.11
C ALA A 246 -1.91 2.93 -1.13
N CYS A 247 -1.18 2.05 -0.46
CA CYS A 247 0.29 2.02 -0.62
C CYS A 247 0.69 1.34 -1.92
N THR A 248 -0.15 0.47 -2.51
CA THR A 248 0.19 -0.32 -3.70
C THR A 248 -0.97 -0.32 -4.70
N PRO A 249 -0.73 -0.72 -5.97
CA PRO A 249 -1.80 -1.20 -6.84
C PRO A 249 -2.55 -2.38 -6.22
N ASN A 250 -3.74 -2.69 -6.76
CA ASN A 250 -4.50 -3.86 -6.31
C ASN A 250 -3.77 -5.16 -6.71
N LEU A 251 -3.53 -6.03 -5.73
CA LEU A 251 -2.80 -7.29 -5.87
C LEU A 251 -3.69 -8.53 -5.72
N GLY A 252 -4.93 -8.36 -5.28
CA GLY A 252 -5.87 -9.44 -5.08
C GLY A 252 -6.16 -10.23 -6.35
N VAL A 253 -6.64 -11.47 -6.16
CA VAL A 253 -7.04 -12.32 -7.28
C VAL A 253 -8.19 -11.63 -8.02
N ARG A 254 -8.04 -11.44 -9.33
CA ARG A 254 -9.07 -10.87 -10.18
C ARG A 254 -9.54 -11.86 -11.23
N ASP A 255 -10.84 -11.90 -11.41
CA ASP A 255 -11.53 -12.68 -12.42
C ASP A 255 -12.10 -11.74 -13.48
N VAL A 256 -11.62 -11.87 -14.71
CA VAL A 256 -11.88 -10.92 -15.80
C VAL A 256 -12.79 -11.59 -16.82
N ASP A 257 -13.86 -10.89 -17.19
CA ASP A 257 -14.80 -11.31 -18.21
C ASP A 257 -14.31 -10.95 -19.63
N ASP A 258 -14.98 -11.49 -20.65
CA ASP A 258 -14.72 -11.12 -22.05
C ASP A 258 -15.15 -9.68 -22.35
N TRP A 259 -14.59 -9.09 -23.41
CA TRP A 259 -14.98 -7.74 -23.84
C TRP A 259 -16.45 -7.72 -24.29
N GLN A 260 -17.23 -6.83 -23.70
CA GLN A 260 -18.64 -6.62 -23.99
C GLN A 260 -18.87 -5.23 -24.58
N PHE A 261 -19.92 -5.06 -25.39
CA PHE A 261 -20.29 -3.75 -25.92
C PHE A 261 -21.32 -3.06 -25.04
N PHE A 262 -21.26 -1.72 -24.98
CA PHE A 262 -22.36 -0.95 -24.41
C PHE A 262 -23.61 -1.11 -25.27
N ALA A 263 -24.76 -1.39 -24.65
CA ALA A 263 -26.00 -1.71 -25.36
C ALA A 263 -26.44 -0.65 -26.37
N GLU A 264 -26.17 0.63 -26.08
CA GLU A 264 -26.51 1.77 -26.96
C GLU A 264 -25.32 2.22 -27.83
N GLY A 265 -24.19 1.51 -27.78
CA GLY A 265 -22.95 1.93 -28.45
C GLY A 265 -22.32 3.21 -27.86
N ILE A 266 -22.79 3.67 -26.70
CA ILE A 266 -22.34 4.88 -26.02
C ILE A 266 -21.85 4.50 -24.61
N VAL A 267 -20.68 5.02 -24.21
CA VAL A 267 -20.14 4.84 -22.85
C VAL A 267 -20.83 5.81 -21.90
N PRO A 268 -21.54 5.34 -20.86
CA PRO A 268 -22.10 6.21 -19.83
C PRO A 268 -21.00 6.99 -19.12
N GLN A 269 -21.28 8.23 -18.70
CA GLN A 269 -20.30 9.04 -17.98
C GLN A 269 -19.84 8.38 -16.65
N ASN A 270 -20.76 7.71 -15.96
CA ASN A 270 -20.50 7.00 -14.70
C ASN A 270 -21.12 5.59 -14.76
N PRO A 271 -20.48 4.63 -15.45
CA PRO A 271 -21.04 3.30 -15.58
C PRO A 271 -20.93 2.56 -14.24
N ASN A 272 -22.06 2.04 -13.75
CA ASN A 272 -22.07 1.18 -12.57
C ASN A 272 -21.81 -0.27 -13.00
N PRO A 273 -20.72 -0.91 -12.54
CA PRO A 273 -20.40 -2.31 -12.88
C PRO A 273 -21.49 -3.30 -12.47
N MET A 274 -22.30 -2.97 -11.46
CA MET A 274 -23.39 -3.82 -10.97
C MET A 274 -24.60 -3.87 -11.91
N ASN A 275 -24.69 -2.94 -12.86
CA ASN A 275 -25.80 -2.90 -13.83
C ASN A 275 -25.59 -3.86 -15.01
N TYR A 276 -24.43 -4.51 -15.08
CA TYR A 276 -24.06 -5.39 -16.19
C TYR A 276 -23.85 -6.82 -15.70
N ASN A 277 -24.22 -7.77 -16.55
CA ASN A 277 -24.07 -9.19 -16.29
C ASN A 277 -22.77 -9.72 -16.91
N ARG A 278 -22.24 -10.79 -16.32
CA ARG A 278 -21.10 -11.48 -16.91
C ARG A 278 -21.54 -12.34 -18.08
N VAL A 279 -20.67 -12.45 -19.08
CA VAL A 279 -20.81 -13.39 -20.20
C VAL A 279 -20.26 -14.76 -19.81
N ILE A 280 -19.12 -14.78 -19.13
CA ILE A 280 -18.50 -15.99 -18.60
C ILE A 280 -18.72 -16.08 -17.10
N ASP A 281 -19.11 -17.27 -16.65
CA ASP A 281 -19.21 -17.62 -15.24
C ASP A 281 -17.91 -17.37 -14.49
N ARG A 282 -18.03 -17.04 -13.20
CA ARG A 282 -16.88 -16.75 -12.38
C ARG A 282 -16.02 -17.99 -12.17
N ARG A 283 -14.70 -17.80 -12.22
CA ARG A 283 -13.69 -18.82 -11.96
C ARG A 283 -13.24 -18.84 -10.50
N PHE A 284 -13.30 -17.68 -9.84
CA PHE A 284 -12.84 -17.51 -8.47
C PHE A 284 -13.97 -16.97 -7.59
N TYR A 285 -14.00 -17.46 -6.35
CA TYR A 285 -14.97 -17.06 -5.33
C TYR A 285 -14.23 -16.81 -4.02
N GLY A 286 -14.66 -15.79 -3.28
CA GLY A 286 -14.07 -15.44 -1.99
C GLY A 286 -15.14 -14.99 -1.01
N SER A 287 -14.71 -14.73 0.22
CA SER A 287 -15.61 -14.29 1.30
C SER A 287 -16.13 -12.87 1.06
N TYR A 288 -15.37 -12.05 0.34
CA TYR A 288 -15.77 -10.71 -0.05
C TYR A 288 -15.34 -10.43 -1.49
N GLU A 289 -16.16 -9.68 -2.23
CA GLU A 289 -15.93 -9.44 -3.65
C GLU A 289 -16.20 -7.98 -4.01
N VAL A 290 -15.39 -7.46 -4.92
CA VAL A 290 -15.57 -6.10 -5.47
C VAL A 290 -15.62 -6.18 -6.99
N ARG A 291 -16.75 -5.78 -7.57
CA ARG A 291 -16.90 -5.67 -9.02
C ARG A 291 -16.50 -4.29 -9.50
N THR A 292 -15.60 -4.26 -10.47
CA THR A 292 -15.14 -3.06 -11.17
C THR A 292 -15.35 -3.22 -12.67
N MET A 293 -15.18 -2.12 -13.41
CA MET A 293 -15.29 -2.10 -14.86
C MET A 293 -14.04 -1.50 -15.48
N GLU A 294 -13.48 -2.20 -16.47
CA GLU A 294 -12.46 -1.65 -17.35
C GLU A 294 -13.13 -1.19 -18.64
N ILE A 295 -12.86 0.06 -19.05
CA ILE A 295 -13.49 0.69 -20.21
C ILE A 295 -12.41 0.93 -21.25
N GLN A 296 -12.71 0.55 -22.49
CA GLN A 296 -11.89 0.92 -23.64
C GLN A 296 -12.67 1.89 -24.54
N THR A 297 -12.32 3.17 -24.44
CA THR A 297 -12.76 4.24 -25.33
C THR A 297 -11.63 4.61 -26.29
N ARG A 298 -11.83 4.44 -27.59
CA ARG A 298 -11.00 5.13 -28.60
C ARG A 298 -11.76 6.37 -29.06
N LEU A 299 -11.24 7.55 -28.73
CA LEU A 299 -11.65 8.80 -29.38
C LEU A 299 -11.10 8.74 -30.81
N GLY A 300 -11.97 8.45 -31.77
CA GLY A 300 -11.65 8.61 -33.18
C GLY A 300 -11.67 10.09 -33.54
N GLU A 301 -10.53 10.75 -33.43
CA GLU A 301 -10.26 11.91 -34.28
C GLU A 301 -9.66 11.38 -35.58
N GLU A 302 -10.29 11.80 -36.68
CA GLU A 302 -9.94 11.61 -38.09
C GLU A 302 -10.40 10.31 -38.77
N ALA A 303 -11.20 10.54 -39.80
CA ALA A 303 -11.91 9.57 -40.61
C ALA A 303 -11.00 8.91 -41.63
N GLN A 304 -11.01 7.57 -41.68
CA GLN A 304 -11.09 6.79 -42.92
C GLN A 304 -11.56 5.36 -42.59
N GLU A 305 -12.51 4.86 -43.39
CA GLU A 305 -13.25 3.60 -43.20
C GLU A 305 -12.33 2.36 -43.16
N VAL A 306 -12.51 1.53 -42.14
CA VAL A 306 -13.08 0.15 -42.15
C VAL A 306 -12.68 -0.46 -40.79
N ASP A 307 -13.68 -0.96 -40.04
CA ASP A 307 -13.70 -1.30 -38.59
C ASP A 307 -13.86 -0.11 -37.63
N ARG A 308 -15.13 0.33 -37.47
CA ARG A 308 -15.56 1.07 -36.28
C ARG A 308 -15.47 0.12 -35.08
N GLU A 309 -14.32 0.05 -34.43
CA GLU A 309 -14.20 -0.59 -33.13
C GLU A 309 -15.18 0.08 -32.15
N MET A 310 -16.31 -0.58 -31.87
CA MET A 310 -17.33 -0.07 -30.95
C MET A 310 -16.78 0.00 -29.52
N PRO A 311 -17.21 1.00 -28.72
CA PRO A 311 -16.77 1.11 -27.34
C PRO A 311 -17.16 -0.14 -26.56
N ARG A 312 -16.22 -0.64 -25.77
CA ARG A 312 -16.33 -1.91 -25.07
C ARG A 312 -15.87 -1.79 -23.62
N PHE A 313 -16.36 -2.71 -22.80
CA PHE A 313 -16.01 -2.82 -21.40
C PHE A 313 -15.73 -4.26 -21.01
N LYS A 314 -15.05 -4.45 -19.88
CA LYS A 314 -14.90 -5.72 -19.19
C LYS A 314 -15.34 -5.59 -17.75
N LEU A 315 -16.05 -6.59 -17.25
CA LEU A 315 -16.26 -6.74 -15.82
C LEU A 315 -15.07 -7.43 -15.19
N ILE A 316 -14.64 -6.90 -14.06
CA ILE A 316 -13.55 -7.47 -13.25
C ILE A 316 -14.10 -7.67 -11.85
N ASP A 317 -14.18 -8.93 -11.42
CA ASP A 317 -14.49 -9.27 -10.03
C ASP A 317 -13.19 -9.54 -9.28
N TRP A 318 -12.91 -8.69 -8.31
CA TRP A 318 -11.81 -8.89 -7.37
C TRP A 318 -12.27 -9.71 -6.19
N VAL A 319 -11.46 -10.68 -5.79
CA VAL A 319 -11.78 -11.70 -4.80
C VAL A 319 -10.89 -11.53 -3.57
N TYR A 320 -11.54 -11.45 -2.41
CA TYR A 320 -10.90 -11.11 -1.14
C TYR A 320 -11.31 -12.05 -0.01
N HIS A 321 -10.42 -12.15 0.98
CA HIS A 321 -10.73 -12.83 2.24
C HIS A 321 -11.60 -11.96 3.13
N HIS A 322 -11.38 -10.64 3.12
CA HIS A 322 -12.04 -9.76 4.08
C HIS A 322 -12.11 -8.31 3.58
N ARG A 323 -13.18 -7.60 3.96
CA ARG A 323 -13.26 -6.13 3.86
C ARG A 323 -12.76 -5.51 5.16
N VAL A 324 -11.68 -4.75 5.10
CA VAL A 324 -10.94 -4.30 6.29
C VAL A 324 -11.30 -2.88 6.75
N VAL A 325 -11.77 -2.01 5.86
CA VAL A 325 -12.27 -0.68 6.22
C VAL A 325 -13.69 -0.49 5.66
N LEU A 326 -14.59 -0.05 6.53
CA LEU A 326 -16.01 0.11 6.21
C LEU A 326 -16.32 1.52 5.67
N GLU A 327 -15.78 2.57 6.30
CA GLU A 327 -16.06 3.95 5.95
C GLU A 327 -14.82 4.84 6.15
N MET A 328 -14.50 5.63 5.14
CA MET A 328 -13.41 6.59 5.16
C MET A 328 -13.93 7.97 5.56
N ASP A 329 -13.44 8.52 6.68
CA ASP A 329 -13.83 9.85 7.19
C ASP A 329 -12.58 10.68 7.51
N ASN A 330 -12.35 11.73 6.71
CA ASN A 330 -11.18 12.60 6.83
C ASN A 330 -11.08 13.33 8.17
N HIS A 331 -12.21 13.65 8.81
CA HIS A 331 -12.21 14.29 10.11
C HIS A 331 -11.77 13.31 11.20
N LYS A 332 -12.35 12.10 11.20
CA LYS A 332 -11.96 11.03 12.13
C LYS A 332 -10.50 10.60 11.94
N ARG A 333 -10.01 10.56 10.70
CA ARG A 333 -8.58 10.31 10.40
C ARG A 333 -7.66 11.34 11.03
N THR A 334 -7.98 12.62 10.86
CA THR A 334 -7.18 13.72 11.43
C THR A 334 -7.17 13.63 12.96
N ILE A 335 -8.29 13.26 13.59
CA ILE A 335 -8.38 13.04 15.04
C ILE A 335 -7.55 11.84 15.48
N ALA A 336 -7.67 10.70 14.77
CA ALA A 336 -6.91 9.49 15.08
C ALA A 336 -5.41 9.73 14.96
N HIS A 337 -4.96 10.40 13.90
CA HIS A 337 -3.58 10.82 13.72
C HIS A 337 -3.08 11.68 14.88
N ARG A 338 -3.84 12.73 15.23
CA ARG A 338 -3.51 13.57 16.39
C ARG A 338 -3.40 12.75 17.67
N ARG A 339 -4.29 11.77 17.88
CA ARG A 339 -4.17 10.92 19.06
C ARG A 339 -2.89 10.10 19.03
N ILE A 340 -2.49 9.51 17.91
CA ILE A 340 -1.25 8.72 17.85
C ILE A 340 0.00 9.59 17.96
N SER A 341 0.06 10.69 17.21
CA SER A 341 1.25 11.57 17.18
C SER A 341 1.41 12.41 18.45
N LEU A 342 0.33 12.65 19.20
CA LEU A 342 0.34 13.47 20.41
C LEU A 342 0.12 12.66 21.72
N ALA A 343 -0.28 11.38 21.66
CA ALA A 343 -0.48 10.58 22.88
C ALA A 343 0.85 10.02 23.38
N TYR A 344 1.43 10.72 24.35
CA TYR A 344 2.03 10.16 25.57
C TYR A 344 2.23 11.35 26.52
N HIS A 345 1.19 11.66 27.30
CA HIS A 345 1.27 12.37 28.58
C HIS A 345 0.40 11.64 29.59
#